data_AF-A0A8C3CML1-F1
#
_entry.id   AF-A0A8C3CML1-F1
#
_cell.length_a   1.000
_cell.length_b   1.000
_cell.length_c   1.000
_cell.angle_alpha   90.00
_cell.angle_beta   90.00
_cell.angle_gamma   90.00
#
_symmetry.space_group_name_H-M   'P 1'
#
loop_
_entity.id
_entity.type
_entity.pdbx_description
1 polymer ?
#
loop_
_entity_poly.entity_id
_entity_poly.type
_entity_poly.pdbx_seq_one_letter_code
_entity_poly.pdbx_strand_id
1 'polypeptide(L)'
;PGPSSSTQPRGGVLPSSAAGHTARPSQRSSGWKTGRRRGGGAACGAALSELAALLGPAAGPGPGAAAAREGAAEVALSLSGSAEGRRLLAAHPAALAALLELAAGPRPCPAAGRCLLNVAAEPQARGPLLAALPALLGLLPAGPACGALANLCREPPGARRVLRGLRESGRGLQPLLGALGEPRPPPELGPLLCNLSQVPEGRRALLDRSRCSVQRLLPFTQYRDSVGHRRGIVGALRNCCFEHEHHEWLLGDEVDILPFLLLPLAGPEEFPEDEMERLPVDLQYLPPDKQREEEPDIRKMLLEAIMLLTATKAGRHTVREKGTYLVLRELHRWEQEPDVLAACEKLIQVLIGDEPGPGMENLLEVSIPEEVEQQLQRLDREEEERWQREREERRKEQEQDKEQDEAQQQHREPWR
;
A
#
# COMPACT_ATOMS: atom_id res chain seq x y z
N PRO A 1 -5.76 57.11 -12.41
CA PRO A 1 -6.79 56.14 -12.86
C PRO A 1 -6.14 54.81 -13.28
N GLY A 2 -6.07 53.90 -12.30
CA GLY A 2 -5.93 52.43 -12.40
C GLY A 2 -4.83 51.81 -13.25
N PRO A 3 -3.79 51.21 -12.64
CA PRO A 3 -3.02 50.18 -13.32
C PRO A 3 -3.68 48.81 -13.15
N SER A 4 -3.69 48.07 -14.25
CA SER A 4 -3.95 46.64 -14.39
C SER A 4 -3.07 45.77 -13.49
N SER A 5 -3.66 44.85 -12.73
CA SER A 5 -2.96 43.72 -12.12
C SER A 5 -3.55 42.40 -12.60
N SER A 6 -2.71 41.66 -13.33
CA SER A 6 -2.87 40.25 -13.67
C SER A 6 -2.93 39.41 -12.39
N THR A 7 -3.99 38.66 -12.19
CA THR A 7 -4.09 37.68 -11.10
C THR A 7 -3.93 36.28 -11.69
N GLN A 8 -2.77 35.65 -11.43
CA GLN A 8 -2.57 34.22 -11.65
C GLN A 8 -3.44 33.43 -10.67
N PRO A 9 -4.03 32.28 -11.06
CA PRO A 9 -4.70 31.41 -10.10
C PRO A 9 -3.65 30.77 -9.18
N ARG A 10 -3.77 31.05 -7.88
CA ARG A 10 -3.03 30.35 -6.83
C ARG A 10 -3.49 28.89 -6.82
N GLY A 11 -2.54 27.96 -6.96
CA GLY A 11 -2.79 26.54 -6.79
C GLY A 11 -3.42 26.27 -5.42
N GLY A 12 -4.61 25.67 -5.44
CA GLY A 12 -5.29 25.21 -4.24
C GLY A 12 -4.44 24.18 -3.51
N VAL A 13 -4.14 24.47 -2.25
CA VAL A 13 -3.62 23.51 -1.28
C VAL A 13 -4.80 22.62 -0.91
N LEU A 14 -4.80 21.38 -1.40
CA LEU A 14 -5.73 20.35 -0.95
C LEU A 14 -5.49 20.05 0.54
N PRO A 15 -6.53 19.84 1.35
CA PRO A 15 -6.36 19.46 2.74
C PRO A 15 -5.71 18.06 2.82
N SER A 16 -4.50 18.04 3.37
CA SER A 16 -3.71 16.84 3.62
C SER A 16 -4.29 16.08 4.82
N SER A 17 -5.37 15.34 4.61
CA SER A 17 -5.92 14.40 5.60
C SER A 17 -6.37 13.10 4.94
N ALA A 18 -5.44 12.45 4.23
CA ALA A 18 -5.56 11.05 3.80
C ALA A 18 -4.17 10.48 3.47
N ALA A 19 -3.23 10.61 4.41
CA ALA A 19 -1.95 9.90 4.37
C ALA A 19 -1.94 8.86 5.50
N GLY A 20 -1.66 7.62 5.13
CA GLY A 20 -2.00 6.42 5.89
C GLY A 20 -1.45 6.34 7.31
N HIS A 21 -2.27 5.76 8.18
CA HIS A 21 -1.83 5.11 9.41
C HIS A 21 -0.98 3.89 9.06
N THR A 22 0.34 4.10 8.94
CA THR A 22 1.31 3.00 9.08
C THR A 22 1.57 2.81 10.57
N ALA A 23 1.24 1.63 11.09
CA ALA A 23 1.51 1.21 12.46
C ALA A 23 2.95 1.56 12.90
N ARG A 24 3.07 2.44 13.90
CA ARG A 24 4.32 2.69 14.63
C ARG A 24 4.43 1.66 15.77
N PRO A 25 5.56 0.94 15.93
CA PRO A 25 5.80 0.21 17.17
C PRO A 25 6.12 1.20 18.30
N SER A 26 5.53 0.95 19.47
CA SER A 26 5.66 1.74 20.68
C SER A 26 7.11 1.76 21.19
N GLN A 27 7.73 2.95 21.24
CA GLN A 27 8.96 3.17 21.98
C GLN A 27 8.64 3.66 23.39
N ARG A 28 8.74 2.77 24.38
CA ARG A 28 8.91 3.18 25.77
C ARG A 28 10.34 3.67 25.95
N SER A 29 10.50 4.96 26.23
CA SER A 29 11.76 5.55 26.65
C SER A 29 12.13 5.05 28.05
N SER A 30 13.15 4.21 28.15
CA SER A 30 13.92 4.08 29.39
C SER A 30 15.31 4.67 29.14
N GLY A 31 15.65 5.70 29.91
CA GLY A 31 16.93 6.38 29.82
C GLY A 31 18.06 5.48 30.30
N TRP A 32 18.95 5.09 29.38
CA TRP A 32 20.23 4.48 29.71
C TRP A 32 21.35 5.43 29.29
N LYS A 33 22.12 5.87 30.29
CA LYS A 33 23.28 6.76 30.16
C LYS A 33 24.30 6.18 29.17
N THR A 34 24.75 7.02 28.26
CA THR A 34 25.75 6.73 27.24
C THR A 34 27.15 6.52 27.84
N GLY A 35 27.56 5.26 27.98
CA GLY A 35 28.96 4.88 28.12
C GLY A 35 29.63 4.84 26.75
N ARG A 36 30.43 5.85 26.40
CA ARG A 36 31.26 5.86 25.16
C ARG A 36 32.29 4.73 25.21
N ARG A 37 32.11 3.66 24.43
CA ARG A 37 33.21 2.77 24.01
C ARG A 37 33.84 3.30 22.72
N ARG A 38 34.91 4.09 22.85
CA ARG A 38 35.68 4.68 21.73
C ARG A 38 36.51 3.67 20.90
N GLY A 39 36.51 2.38 21.22
CA GLY A 39 37.31 1.36 20.51
C GLY A 39 36.58 0.48 19.49
N GLY A 40 35.23 0.41 19.51
CA GLY A 40 34.48 -0.52 18.67
C GLY A 40 34.21 -0.07 17.23
N GLY A 41 34.13 1.24 16.99
CA GLY A 41 33.77 1.80 15.68
C GLY A 41 34.83 1.60 14.59
N ALA A 42 36.12 1.68 14.96
CA ALA A 42 37.22 1.52 14.01
C ALA A 42 37.37 0.07 13.52
N ALA A 43 37.23 -0.91 14.43
CA ALA A 43 37.27 -2.33 14.08
C ALA A 43 36.08 -2.75 13.20
N CYS A 44 34.89 -2.20 13.49
CA CYS A 44 33.70 -2.44 12.67
C CYS A 44 33.84 -1.85 11.25
N GLY A 45 34.47 -0.68 11.11
CA GLY A 45 34.73 -0.07 9.80
C GLY A 45 35.76 -0.84 8.96
N ALA A 46 36.81 -1.38 9.59
CA ALA A 46 37.80 -2.21 8.92
C ALA A 46 37.19 -3.52 8.39
N ALA A 47 36.43 -4.23 9.22
CA ALA A 47 35.75 -5.46 8.82
C ALA A 47 34.74 -5.23 7.67
N LEU A 48 34.04 -4.08 7.67
CA LEU A 48 33.13 -3.73 6.58
C LEU A 48 33.87 -3.40 5.27
N SER A 49 35.05 -2.79 5.36
CA SER A 49 35.90 -2.51 4.21
C SER A 49 36.46 -3.80 3.60
N GLU A 50 36.85 -4.76 4.45
CA GLU A 50 37.24 -6.11 4.02
C GLU A 50 36.07 -6.84 3.34
N LEU A 51 34.88 -6.79 3.93
CA LEU A 51 33.67 -7.36 3.32
C LEU A 51 33.39 -6.73 1.95
N ALA A 52 33.48 -5.40 1.82
CA ALA A 52 33.29 -4.70 0.55
C ALA A 52 34.35 -5.10 -0.48
N ALA A 53 35.60 -5.30 -0.08
CA ALA A 53 36.66 -5.78 -0.96
C ALA A 53 36.40 -7.22 -1.44
N LEU A 54 35.91 -8.10 -0.56
CA LEU A 54 35.54 -9.47 -0.90
C LEU A 54 34.30 -9.56 -1.80
N LEU A 55 33.35 -8.63 -1.66
CA LEU A 55 32.20 -8.51 -2.58
C LEU A 55 32.66 -8.03 -3.97
N GLY A 56 33.68 -7.18 -4.02
CA GLY A 56 34.13 -6.50 -5.23
C GLY A 56 35.11 -7.30 -6.11
N PRO A 57 35.60 -6.67 -7.19
CA PRO A 57 36.53 -7.29 -8.12
C PRO A 57 37.88 -7.73 -7.50
N ALA A 58 38.22 -7.15 -6.33
CA ALA A 58 39.46 -7.43 -5.61
C ALA A 58 39.59 -8.89 -5.12
N ALA A 59 38.50 -9.67 -5.10
CA ALA A 59 38.56 -11.12 -4.87
C ALA A 59 39.33 -11.91 -5.96
N GLY A 60 39.68 -11.27 -7.08
CA GLY A 60 40.39 -11.87 -8.21
C GLY A 60 39.46 -12.49 -9.27
N PRO A 61 40.01 -12.97 -10.40
CA PRO A 61 39.26 -13.70 -11.42
C PRO A 61 39.22 -15.22 -11.15
N GLY A 62 38.17 -15.90 -11.63
CA GLY A 62 38.07 -17.36 -11.62
C GLY A 62 37.02 -17.94 -10.66
N PRO A 63 36.82 -19.28 -10.66
CA PRO A 63 35.75 -19.94 -9.92
C PRO A 63 35.83 -19.75 -8.40
N GLY A 64 37.04 -19.77 -7.82
CA GLY A 64 37.24 -19.56 -6.39
C GLY A 64 36.88 -18.14 -5.93
N ALA A 65 37.15 -17.14 -6.77
CA ALA A 65 36.78 -15.77 -6.50
C ALA A 65 35.26 -15.53 -6.61
N ALA A 66 34.60 -16.20 -7.56
CA ALA A 66 33.13 -16.16 -7.67
C ALA A 66 32.46 -16.75 -6.42
N ALA A 67 32.92 -17.91 -5.96
CA ALA A 67 32.44 -18.53 -4.72
C ALA A 67 32.70 -17.65 -3.49
N ALA A 68 33.87 -17.00 -3.42
CA ALA A 68 34.19 -16.06 -2.33
C ALA A 68 33.25 -14.85 -2.33
N ARG A 69 32.93 -14.28 -3.50
CA ARG A 69 31.97 -13.16 -3.63
C ARG A 69 30.55 -13.57 -3.23
N GLU A 70 30.10 -14.76 -3.63
CA GLU A 70 28.81 -15.31 -3.20
C GLU A 70 28.77 -15.51 -1.67
N GLY A 71 29.83 -16.10 -1.09
CA GLY A 71 29.94 -16.22 0.36
C GLY A 71 29.94 -14.87 1.08
N ALA A 72 30.62 -13.86 0.53
CA ALA A 72 30.59 -12.50 1.06
C ALA A 72 29.18 -11.87 0.96
N ALA A 73 28.43 -12.15 -0.10
CA ALA A 73 27.05 -11.70 -0.25
C ALA A 73 26.11 -12.35 0.79
N GLU A 74 26.33 -13.63 1.14
CA GLU A 74 25.59 -14.30 2.21
C GLU A 74 25.89 -13.71 3.60
N VAL A 75 27.15 -13.33 3.85
CA VAL A 75 27.54 -12.62 5.07
C VAL A 75 26.87 -11.24 5.12
N ALA A 76 26.87 -10.50 4.00
CA ALA A 76 26.19 -9.21 3.92
C ALA A 76 24.68 -9.34 4.11
N LEU A 77 24.05 -10.36 3.52
CA LEU A 77 22.63 -10.66 3.73
C LEU A 77 22.36 -10.93 5.21
N SER A 78 23.16 -11.77 5.86
CA SER A 78 23.04 -12.06 7.29
C SER A 78 23.17 -10.80 8.15
N LEU A 79 24.13 -9.93 7.84
CA LEU A 79 24.30 -8.63 8.51
C LEU A 79 23.07 -7.73 8.32
N SER A 80 22.50 -7.69 7.12
CA SER A 80 21.32 -6.89 6.78
C SER A 80 20.02 -7.33 7.49
N GLY A 81 20.04 -8.48 8.19
CA GLY A 81 18.93 -8.91 9.05
C GLY A 81 18.73 -7.99 10.28
N SER A 82 19.76 -7.28 10.72
CA SER A 82 19.69 -6.33 11.86
C SER A 82 19.60 -4.88 11.40
N ALA A 83 18.97 -4.01 12.20
CA ALA A 83 18.87 -2.58 11.88
C ALA A 83 20.25 -1.91 11.87
N GLU A 84 21.13 -2.29 12.80
CA GLU A 84 22.52 -1.84 12.86
C GLU A 84 23.29 -2.25 11.60
N GLY A 85 23.16 -3.52 11.19
CA GLY A 85 23.85 -4.04 10.01
C GLY A 85 23.38 -3.40 8.71
N ARG A 86 22.07 -3.15 8.56
CA ARG A 86 21.56 -2.39 7.41
C ARG A 86 22.12 -0.97 7.37
N ARG A 87 22.14 -0.26 8.50
CA ARG A 87 22.71 1.10 8.57
C ARG A 87 24.20 1.12 8.22
N LEU A 88 24.95 0.11 8.67
CA LEU A 88 26.37 -0.05 8.33
C LEU A 88 26.56 -0.25 6.82
N LEU A 89 25.82 -1.18 6.21
CA LEU A 89 25.88 -1.42 4.77
C LEU A 89 25.42 -0.21 3.95
N ALA A 90 24.35 0.46 4.37
CA ALA A 90 23.81 1.67 3.74
C ALA A 90 24.83 2.82 3.73
N ALA A 91 25.66 2.92 4.77
CA ALA A 91 26.69 3.93 4.89
C ALA A 91 27.96 3.62 4.07
N HIS A 92 28.02 2.49 3.34
CA HIS A 92 29.22 2.05 2.63
C HIS A 92 28.98 1.91 1.11
N PRO A 93 29.15 2.99 0.32
CA PRO A 93 28.82 3.00 -1.12
C PRO A 93 29.48 1.90 -1.95
N ALA A 94 30.73 1.53 -1.64
CA ALA A 94 31.43 0.45 -2.35
C ALA A 94 30.78 -0.93 -2.13
N ALA A 95 30.20 -1.15 -0.94
CA ALA A 95 29.49 -2.40 -0.66
C ALA A 95 28.18 -2.45 -1.46
N LEU A 96 27.44 -1.32 -1.51
CA LEU A 96 26.22 -1.22 -2.30
C LEU A 96 26.48 -1.41 -3.81
N ALA A 97 27.54 -0.80 -4.33
CA ALA A 97 27.95 -0.98 -5.72
C ALA A 97 28.29 -2.44 -6.03
N ALA A 98 29.09 -3.09 -5.18
CA ALA A 98 29.45 -4.50 -5.37
C ALA A 98 28.24 -5.43 -5.26
N LEU A 99 27.31 -5.18 -4.32
CA LEU A 99 26.05 -5.93 -4.22
C LEU A 99 25.18 -5.75 -5.47
N LEU A 100 25.10 -4.55 -6.04
CA LEU A 100 24.37 -4.30 -7.28
C LEU A 100 25.00 -5.02 -8.47
N GLU A 101 26.34 -4.99 -8.58
CA GLU A 101 27.06 -5.74 -9.62
C GLU A 101 26.84 -7.25 -9.49
N LEU A 102 26.86 -7.79 -8.27
CA LEU A 102 26.58 -9.21 -8.03
C LEU A 102 25.13 -9.58 -8.32
N ALA A 103 24.18 -8.68 -8.03
CA ALA A 103 22.77 -8.91 -8.34
C ALA A 103 22.47 -8.84 -9.85
N ALA A 104 23.15 -7.96 -10.59
CA ALA A 104 22.93 -7.70 -12.02
C ALA A 104 23.90 -8.42 -12.96
N GLY A 105 24.92 -9.08 -12.41
CA GLY A 105 25.97 -9.72 -13.19
C GLY A 105 25.49 -10.91 -14.04
N PRO A 106 26.37 -11.47 -14.89
CA PRO A 106 26.04 -12.60 -15.76
C PRO A 106 25.63 -13.88 -15.00
N ARG A 107 25.97 -13.96 -13.71
CA ARG A 107 25.46 -14.95 -12.76
C ARG A 107 24.87 -14.20 -11.57
N PRO A 108 23.57 -13.84 -11.62
CA PRO A 108 22.93 -13.10 -10.56
C PRO A 108 23.03 -13.83 -9.22
N CYS A 109 23.53 -13.14 -8.19
CA CYS A 109 23.59 -13.65 -6.82
C CYS A 109 22.30 -13.29 -6.07
N PRO A 110 21.43 -14.26 -5.70
CA PRO A 110 20.18 -13.98 -5.01
C PRO A 110 20.38 -13.31 -3.64
N ALA A 111 21.45 -13.69 -2.92
CA ALA A 111 21.78 -13.10 -1.63
C ALA A 111 22.08 -11.60 -1.73
N ALA A 112 22.76 -11.18 -2.80
CA ALA A 112 23.05 -9.77 -3.04
C ALA A 112 21.76 -8.97 -3.28
N GLY A 113 20.83 -9.49 -4.10
CA GLY A 113 19.53 -8.87 -4.31
C GLY A 113 18.72 -8.72 -3.02
N ARG A 114 18.63 -9.79 -2.21
CA ARG A 114 17.94 -9.77 -0.91
C ARG A 114 18.59 -8.83 0.09
N CYS A 115 19.92 -8.72 0.08
CA CYS A 115 20.65 -7.76 0.89
C CYS A 115 20.31 -6.32 0.49
N LEU A 116 20.28 -6.01 -0.81
CA LEU A 116 19.88 -4.70 -1.33
C LEU A 116 18.44 -4.33 -0.94
N LEU A 117 17.51 -5.29 -1.03
CA LEU A 117 16.13 -5.12 -0.56
C LEU A 117 16.10 -4.65 0.91
N ASN A 118 16.79 -5.38 1.78
CA ASN A 118 16.87 -5.07 3.20
C ASN A 118 17.47 -3.68 3.42
N VAL A 119 18.63 -3.42 2.81
CA VAL A 119 19.35 -2.15 2.97
C VAL A 119 18.56 -0.95 2.42
N ALA A 120 17.74 -1.13 1.38
CA ALA A 120 16.88 -0.08 0.84
C ALA A 120 15.83 0.44 1.84
N ALA A 121 15.56 -0.29 2.93
CA ALA A 121 14.70 0.19 4.01
C ALA A 121 15.34 1.33 4.84
N GLU A 122 16.66 1.52 4.77
CA GLU A 122 17.37 2.56 5.53
C GLU A 122 17.48 3.87 4.73
N PRO A 123 17.17 5.03 5.34
CA PRO A 123 17.22 6.33 4.65
C PRO A 123 18.59 6.66 4.02
N GLN A 124 19.68 6.21 4.63
CA GLN A 124 21.05 6.46 4.15
C GLN A 124 21.33 5.77 2.80
N ALA A 125 20.64 4.66 2.49
CA ALA A 125 20.80 3.94 1.24
C ALA A 125 20.12 4.63 0.06
N ARG A 126 19.18 5.55 0.31
CA ARG A 126 18.35 6.16 -0.74
C ARG A 126 19.17 6.90 -1.79
N GLY A 127 20.11 7.75 -1.37
CA GLY A 127 20.97 8.51 -2.29
C GLY A 127 21.77 7.59 -3.23
N PRO A 128 22.59 6.67 -2.68
CA PRO A 128 23.35 5.70 -3.47
C PRO A 128 22.47 4.83 -4.40
N LEU A 129 21.34 4.31 -3.92
CA LEU A 129 20.48 3.46 -4.73
C LEU A 129 19.76 4.23 -5.86
N LEU A 130 19.38 5.49 -5.62
CA LEU A 130 18.82 6.35 -6.67
C LEU A 130 19.88 6.76 -7.71
N ALA A 131 21.15 6.88 -7.33
CA ALA A 131 22.25 7.09 -8.26
C ALA A 131 22.46 5.87 -9.17
N ALA A 132 22.28 4.66 -8.62
CA ALA A 132 22.37 3.39 -9.34
C ALA A 132 21.02 2.89 -9.91
N LEU A 133 20.01 3.77 -10.00
CA LEU A 133 18.67 3.42 -10.41
C LEU A 133 18.60 2.65 -11.75
N PRO A 134 19.35 3.01 -12.82
CA PRO A 134 19.30 2.25 -14.08
C PRO A 134 19.65 0.77 -13.91
N ALA A 135 20.65 0.44 -13.09
CA ALA A 135 21.02 -0.94 -12.79
C ALA A 135 19.90 -1.66 -12.02
N LEU A 136 19.32 -1.01 -11.02
CA LEU A 136 18.21 -1.55 -10.23
C LEU A 136 16.95 -1.79 -11.09
N LEU A 137 16.65 -0.89 -12.03
CA LEU A 137 15.56 -1.07 -13.00
C LEU A 137 15.84 -2.20 -13.99
N GLY A 138 17.10 -2.42 -14.34
CA GLY A 138 17.53 -3.55 -15.17
C GLY A 138 17.21 -4.91 -14.55
N LEU A 139 17.13 -4.99 -13.22
CA LEU A 139 16.80 -6.20 -12.46
C LEU A 139 15.30 -6.52 -12.44
N LEU A 140 14.43 -5.62 -12.92
CA LEU A 140 12.99 -5.88 -12.93
C LEU A 140 12.64 -7.00 -13.92
N PRO A 141 11.78 -7.95 -13.52
CA PRO A 141 10.87 -7.87 -12.36
C PRO A 141 11.27 -8.68 -11.10
N ALA A 142 12.56 -8.94 -10.85
CA ALA A 142 12.97 -9.75 -9.71
C ALA A 142 12.45 -9.19 -8.36
N GLY A 143 11.88 -10.05 -7.50
CA GLY A 143 11.26 -9.66 -6.22
C GLY A 143 12.12 -8.74 -5.34
N PRO A 144 13.41 -9.05 -5.11
CA PRO A 144 14.26 -8.14 -4.33
C PRO A 144 14.44 -6.75 -4.96
N ALA A 145 14.47 -6.65 -6.30
CA ALA A 145 14.51 -5.37 -6.99
C ALA A 145 13.18 -4.62 -6.85
N CYS A 146 12.05 -5.31 -7.00
CA CYS A 146 10.72 -4.76 -6.77
C CYS A 146 10.58 -4.18 -5.35
N GLY A 147 11.03 -4.91 -4.33
CA GLY A 147 10.94 -4.44 -2.95
C GLY A 147 11.95 -3.33 -2.61
N ALA A 148 13.16 -3.36 -3.19
CA ALA A 148 14.09 -2.24 -3.05
C ALA A 148 13.50 -0.95 -3.64
N LEU A 149 12.89 -1.03 -4.82
CA LEU A 149 12.17 0.09 -5.42
C LEU A 149 10.94 0.48 -4.59
N ALA A 150 10.19 -0.47 -4.04
CA ALA A 150 9.05 -0.17 -3.18
C ALA A 150 9.49 0.66 -1.96
N ASN A 151 10.62 0.32 -1.35
CA ASN A 151 11.22 1.09 -0.26
C ASN A 151 11.65 2.51 -0.69
N LEU A 152 12.27 2.64 -1.86
CA LEU A 152 12.62 3.96 -2.42
C LEU A 152 11.40 4.81 -2.78
N CYS A 153 10.29 4.16 -3.15
CA CYS A 153 9.04 4.80 -3.53
C CYS A 153 8.14 5.13 -2.34
N ARG A 154 8.50 4.89 -1.08
CA ARG A 154 7.62 5.19 0.08
C ARG A 154 7.21 6.66 0.16
N GLU A 155 8.03 7.56 -0.37
CA GLU A 155 7.73 8.99 -0.42
C GLU A 155 7.57 9.49 -1.87
N PRO A 156 6.73 10.52 -2.10
CA PRO A 156 6.45 11.03 -3.45
C PRO A 156 7.69 11.39 -4.29
N PRO A 157 8.75 12.03 -3.76
CA PRO A 157 9.93 12.34 -4.57
C PRO A 157 10.66 11.10 -5.08
N GLY A 158 10.66 10.02 -4.30
CA GLY A 158 11.25 8.73 -4.69
C GLY A 158 10.43 8.06 -5.78
N ALA A 159 9.10 8.01 -5.60
CA ALA A 159 8.18 7.49 -6.61
C ALA A 159 8.32 8.22 -7.96
N ARG A 160 8.35 9.56 -7.96
CA ARG A 160 8.57 10.36 -9.18
C ARG A 160 9.91 10.05 -9.86
N ARG A 161 10.99 9.89 -9.08
CA ARG A 161 12.32 9.56 -9.61
C ARG A 161 12.34 8.18 -10.26
N VAL A 162 11.71 7.19 -9.63
CA VAL A 162 11.59 5.82 -10.15
C VAL A 162 10.73 5.77 -11.41
N LEU A 163 9.56 6.42 -11.41
CA LEU A 163 8.69 6.53 -12.60
C LEU A 163 9.41 7.17 -13.78
N ARG A 164 10.16 8.24 -13.54
CA ARG A 164 10.99 8.88 -14.56
C ARG A 164 12.02 7.90 -15.13
N GLY A 165 12.72 7.14 -14.27
CA GLY A 165 13.68 6.13 -14.71
C GLY A 165 13.03 4.99 -15.51
N LEU A 166 11.86 4.50 -15.09
CA LEU A 166 11.09 3.49 -15.82
C LEU A 166 10.70 3.98 -17.23
N ARG A 167 10.29 5.25 -17.35
CA ARG A 167 10.00 5.88 -18.65
C ARG A 167 11.25 6.03 -19.50
N GLU A 168 12.35 6.53 -18.93
CA GLU A 168 13.64 6.70 -19.62
C GLU A 168 14.23 5.36 -20.11
N SER A 169 13.93 4.25 -19.43
CA SER A 169 14.31 2.91 -19.88
C SER A 169 13.56 2.40 -21.11
N GLY A 170 12.50 3.10 -21.55
CA GLY A 170 11.61 2.67 -22.63
C GLY A 170 10.64 1.54 -22.27
N ARG A 171 10.84 0.84 -21.14
CA ARG A 171 10.01 -0.28 -20.69
C ARG A 171 8.73 0.17 -19.97
N GLY A 172 8.74 1.34 -19.33
CA GLY A 172 7.62 1.83 -18.52
C GLY A 172 7.23 0.83 -17.42
N LEU A 173 5.92 0.67 -17.17
CA LEU A 173 5.41 -0.30 -16.20
C LEU A 173 5.34 -1.74 -16.72
N GLN A 174 5.64 -2.00 -18.01
CA GLN A 174 5.44 -3.32 -18.62
C GLN A 174 6.13 -4.48 -17.89
N PRO A 175 7.37 -4.34 -17.36
CA PRO A 175 8.00 -5.43 -16.61
C PRO A 175 7.22 -5.82 -15.36
N LEU A 176 6.66 -4.83 -14.66
CA LEU A 176 5.87 -5.04 -13.44
C LEU A 176 4.52 -5.68 -13.78
N LEU A 177 3.84 -5.15 -14.79
CA LEU A 177 2.54 -5.64 -15.24
C LEU A 177 2.63 -7.03 -15.91
N GLY A 178 3.75 -7.35 -16.55
CA GLY A 178 4.01 -8.69 -17.10
C GLY A 178 4.22 -9.71 -15.99
N ALA A 179 4.96 -9.34 -14.94
CA ALA A 179 5.23 -10.22 -13.80
C ALA A 179 3.97 -10.54 -12.96
N LEU A 180 2.96 -9.67 -12.95
CA LEU A 180 1.65 -9.99 -12.38
C LEU A 180 0.95 -11.16 -13.09
N GLY A 181 1.29 -11.43 -14.36
CA GLY A 181 0.74 -12.56 -15.12
C GLY A 181 1.51 -13.88 -14.91
N GLU A 182 2.59 -13.89 -14.14
CA GLU A 182 3.34 -15.11 -13.85
C GLU A 182 2.60 -15.98 -12.82
N PRO A 183 2.80 -17.32 -12.80
CA PRO A 183 2.12 -18.20 -11.84
C PRO A 183 2.41 -17.87 -10.37
N ARG A 184 3.54 -17.21 -10.10
CA ARG A 184 3.97 -16.79 -8.76
C ARG A 184 4.54 -15.38 -8.84
N PRO A 185 3.66 -14.36 -8.94
CA PRO A 185 4.11 -12.98 -9.03
C PRO A 185 4.90 -12.60 -7.77
N PRO A 186 5.97 -11.79 -7.89
CA PRO A 186 6.71 -11.34 -6.72
C PRO A 186 5.83 -10.52 -5.75
N PRO A 187 5.76 -10.88 -4.46
CA PRO A 187 4.91 -10.21 -3.47
C PRO A 187 5.19 -8.71 -3.32
N GLU A 188 6.42 -8.29 -3.63
CA GLU A 188 6.83 -6.90 -3.58
C GLU A 188 6.20 -6.02 -4.68
N LEU A 189 5.59 -6.62 -5.71
CA LEU A 189 4.88 -5.88 -6.75
C LEU A 189 3.70 -5.07 -6.21
N GLY A 190 2.93 -5.63 -5.28
CA GLY A 190 1.78 -4.95 -4.67
C GLY A 190 2.21 -3.62 -4.03
N PRO A 191 3.10 -3.64 -3.02
CA PRO A 191 3.61 -2.43 -2.40
C PRO A 191 4.28 -1.46 -3.37
N LEU A 192 5.03 -1.96 -4.37
CA LEU A 192 5.66 -1.11 -5.37
C LEU A 192 4.61 -0.35 -6.19
N LEU A 193 3.59 -1.03 -6.72
CA LEU A 193 2.54 -0.41 -7.53
C LEU A 193 1.70 0.56 -6.71
N CYS A 194 1.39 0.24 -5.45
CA CYS A 194 0.74 1.15 -4.51
C CYS A 194 1.56 2.44 -4.31
N ASN A 195 2.86 2.29 -4.06
CA ASN A 195 3.74 3.42 -3.83
C ASN A 195 3.96 4.26 -5.10
N LEU A 196 4.00 3.64 -6.28
CA LEU A 196 4.09 4.38 -7.54
C LEU A 196 2.82 5.19 -7.82
N SER A 197 1.64 4.63 -7.53
CA SER A 197 0.34 5.29 -7.77
C SER A 197 -0.01 6.39 -6.76
N GLN A 198 0.78 6.57 -5.70
CA GLN A 198 0.58 7.70 -4.77
C GLN A 198 0.76 9.06 -5.47
N VAL A 199 1.47 9.12 -6.59
CA VAL A 199 1.69 10.35 -7.38
C VAL A 199 0.91 10.33 -8.69
N PRO A 200 0.47 11.49 -9.22
CA PRO A 200 -0.34 11.56 -10.45
C PRO A 200 0.29 10.86 -11.65
N GLU A 201 1.62 10.94 -11.81
CA GLU A 201 2.33 10.30 -12.92
C GLU A 201 2.21 8.77 -12.88
N GLY A 202 2.15 8.18 -11.69
CA GLY A 202 1.98 6.74 -11.52
C GLY A 202 0.56 6.30 -11.82
N ARG A 203 -0.44 7.07 -11.37
CA ARG A 203 -1.86 6.83 -11.69
C ARG A 203 -2.11 6.91 -13.19
N ARG A 204 -1.62 7.97 -13.85
CA ARG A 204 -1.71 8.11 -15.32
C ARG A 204 -1.06 6.93 -16.05
N ALA A 205 0.06 6.41 -15.56
CA ALA A 205 0.69 5.24 -16.16
C ALA A 205 -0.13 3.94 -15.99
N LEU A 206 -0.87 3.80 -14.88
CA LEU A 206 -1.79 2.68 -14.64
C LEU A 206 -3.14 2.85 -15.36
N LEU A 207 -3.57 4.08 -15.61
CA LEU A 207 -4.81 4.42 -16.31
C LEU A 207 -4.60 4.67 -17.82
N ASP A 208 -3.44 4.28 -18.36
CA ASP A 208 -3.18 4.30 -19.80
C ASP A 208 -4.08 3.29 -20.53
N ARG A 209 -5.16 3.79 -21.13
CA ARG A 209 -6.17 2.99 -21.86
C ARG A 209 -5.57 2.13 -22.96
N SER A 210 -4.48 2.57 -23.60
CA SER A 210 -3.84 1.83 -24.70
C SER A 210 -3.13 0.54 -24.25
N ARG A 211 -2.89 0.41 -22.94
CA ARG A 211 -2.14 -0.71 -22.35
C ARG A 211 -2.99 -1.64 -21.50
N CYS A 212 -4.25 -1.29 -21.26
CA CYS A 212 -5.17 -1.99 -20.35
C CYS A 212 -4.51 -2.33 -19.00
N SER A 213 -3.70 -1.41 -18.48
CA SER A 213 -2.85 -1.67 -17.31
C SER A 213 -3.70 -1.95 -16.08
N VAL A 214 -4.71 -1.11 -15.81
CA VAL A 214 -5.60 -1.24 -14.64
C VAL A 214 -6.37 -2.56 -14.63
N GLN A 215 -6.82 -3.07 -15.78
CA GLN A 215 -7.53 -4.36 -15.85
C GLN A 215 -6.67 -5.53 -15.34
N ARG A 216 -5.34 -5.48 -15.52
CA ARG A 216 -4.43 -6.52 -15.01
C ARG A 216 -4.33 -6.55 -13.49
N LEU A 217 -4.74 -5.47 -12.82
CA LEU A 217 -4.74 -5.36 -11.36
C LEU A 217 -6.01 -5.99 -10.76
N LEU A 218 -7.13 -5.99 -11.50
CA LEU A 218 -8.44 -6.36 -10.97
C LEU A 218 -8.51 -7.78 -10.39
N PRO A 219 -7.94 -8.84 -11.01
CA PRO A 219 -7.95 -10.19 -10.42
C PRO A 219 -7.25 -10.26 -9.05
N PHE A 220 -6.36 -9.31 -8.76
CA PHE A 220 -5.62 -9.29 -7.50
C PHE A 220 -6.42 -8.74 -6.32
N THR A 221 -7.64 -8.23 -6.51
CA THR A 221 -8.51 -7.87 -5.37
C THR A 221 -8.92 -9.10 -4.56
N GLN A 222 -8.86 -10.30 -5.14
CA GLN A 222 -9.22 -11.57 -4.49
C GLN A 222 -8.09 -12.61 -4.54
N TYR A 223 -6.84 -12.19 -4.76
CA TYR A 223 -5.71 -13.11 -4.85
C TYR A 223 -5.43 -13.79 -3.50
N ARG A 224 -5.84 -15.05 -3.37
CA ARG A 224 -5.85 -15.80 -2.11
C ARG A 224 -4.44 -16.07 -1.57
N ASP A 225 -3.48 -16.29 -2.45
CA ASP A 225 -2.13 -16.72 -2.06
C ASP A 225 -1.29 -15.62 -1.40
N SER A 226 -1.73 -14.36 -1.42
CA SER A 226 -0.94 -13.27 -0.84
C SER A 226 -1.77 -12.05 -0.43
N VAL A 227 -1.92 -11.87 0.88
CA VAL A 227 -2.43 -10.64 1.51
C VAL A 227 -1.64 -9.41 1.04
N GLY A 228 -0.31 -9.52 0.90
CA GLY A 228 0.55 -8.42 0.46
C GLY A 228 0.23 -7.91 -0.95
N HIS A 229 -0.09 -8.83 -1.88
CA HIS A 229 -0.58 -8.45 -3.20
C HIS A 229 -1.93 -7.75 -3.10
N ARG A 230 -2.93 -8.36 -2.44
CA ARG A 230 -4.27 -7.77 -2.32
C ARG A 230 -4.19 -6.36 -1.74
N ARG A 231 -3.48 -6.18 -0.62
CA ARG A 231 -3.30 -4.88 0.04
C ARG A 231 -2.65 -3.84 -0.87
N GLY A 232 -1.55 -4.21 -1.53
CA GLY A 232 -0.85 -3.29 -2.42
C GLY A 232 -1.67 -2.94 -3.66
N ILE A 233 -2.33 -3.91 -4.28
CA ILE A 233 -3.10 -3.71 -5.50
C ILE A 233 -4.40 -2.94 -5.22
N VAL A 234 -5.14 -3.30 -4.18
CA VAL A 234 -6.32 -2.53 -3.74
C VAL A 234 -5.92 -1.09 -3.39
N GLY A 235 -4.80 -0.89 -2.70
CA GLY A 235 -4.25 0.45 -2.45
C GLY A 235 -3.91 1.19 -3.76
N ALA A 236 -3.38 0.50 -4.76
CA ALA A 236 -3.10 1.10 -6.07
C ALA A 236 -4.38 1.46 -6.84
N LEU A 237 -5.42 0.63 -6.80
CA LEU A 237 -6.72 0.89 -7.41
C LEU A 237 -7.41 2.07 -6.73
N ARG A 238 -7.45 2.10 -5.39
CA ARG A 238 -7.94 3.23 -4.60
C ARG A 238 -7.23 4.52 -4.99
N ASN A 239 -5.90 4.50 -5.11
CA ASN A 239 -5.15 5.67 -5.55
C ASN A 239 -5.59 6.11 -6.95
N CYS A 240 -5.78 5.19 -7.90
CA CYS A 240 -6.24 5.51 -9.25
C CYS A 240 -7.63 6.18 -9.25
N CYS A 241 -8.51 5.85 -8.31
CA CYS A 241 -9.83 6.48 -8.19
C CYS A 241 -9.79 7.98 -7.83
N PHE A 242 -8.63 8.57 -7.50
CA PHE A 242 -8.51 10.04 -7.39
C PHE A 242 -8.60 10.76 -8.74
N GLU A 243 -8.37 10.07 -9.87
CA GLU A 243 -8.46 10.67 -11.22
C GLU A 243 -9.91 10.63 -11.71
N HIS A 244 -10.72 11.60 -11.27
CA HIS A 244 -12.17 11.64 -11.56
C HIS A 244 -12.53 11.72 -13.04
N GLU A 245 -11.63 12.24 -13.88
CA GLU A 245 -11.77 12.24 -15.35
C GLU A 245 -11.87 10.82 -15.95
N HIS A 246 -11.49 9.80 -15.18
CA HIS A 246 -11.55 8.40 -15.59
C HIS A 246 -12.73 7.62 -14.99
N HIS A 247 -13.56 8.20 -14.11
CA HIS A 247 -14.60 7.45 -13.39
C HIS A 247 -15.62 6.78 -14.31
N GLU A 248 -16.14 7.48 -15.32
CA GLU A 248 -17.08 6.90 -16.28
C GLU A 248 -16.46 5.72 -17.04
N TRP A 249 -15.18 5.82 -17.41
CA TRP A 249 -14.46 4.73 -18.08
C TRP A 249 -14.18 3.56 -17.13
N LEU A 250 -13.79 3.83 -15.89
CA LEU A 250 -13.53 2.80 -14.87
C LEU A 250 -14.81 2.02 -14.51
N LEU A 251 -15.95 2.71 -14.44
CA LEU A 251 -17.26 2.11 -14.10
C LEU A 251 -17.98 1.49 -15.30
N GLY A 252 -17.62 1.90 -16.52
CA GLY A 252 -18.18 1.39 -17.77
C GLY A 252 -17.60 0.04 -18.20
N ASP A 253 -18.21 -0.55 -19.22
CA ASP A 253 -18.02 -1.95 -19.63
C ASP A 253 -16.57 -2.32 -20.04
N GLU A 254 -15.73 -1.34 -20.40
CA GLU A 254 -14.33 -1.58 -20.79
C GLU A 254 -13.43 -2.01 -19.61
N VAL A 255 -13.75 -1.55 -18.40
CA VAL A 255 -12.97 -1.86 -17.19
C VAL A 255 -13.83 -2.62 -16.19
N ASP A 256 -15.09 -2.19 -16.04
CA ASP A 256 -16.06 -2.69 -15.07
C ASP A 256 -15.42 -2.94 -13.70
N ILE A 257 -14.87 -1.87 -13.11
CA ILE A 257 -14.11 -1.99 -11.85
C ILE A 257 -14.98 -2.38 -10.65
N LEU A 258 -16.27 -2.00 -10.68
CA LEU A 258 -17.13 -2.05 -9.50
C LEU A 258 -17.33 -3.47 -8.95
N PRO A 259 -17.60 -4.52 -9.76
CA PRO A 259 -17.71 -5.89 -9.26
C PRO A 259 -16.43 -6.36 -8.55
N PHE A 260 -15.24 -6.01 -9.06
CA PHE A 260 -13.97 -6.38 -8.44
C PHE A 260 -13.74 -5.70 -7.09
N LEU A 261 -14.36 -4.54 -6.85
CA LEU A 261 -14.32 -3.85 -5.56
C LEU A 261 -15.38 -4.37 -4.57
N LEU A 262 -16.56 -4.75 -5.08
CA LEU A 262 -17.68 -5.24 -4.26
C LEU A 262 -17.56 -6.71 -3.87
N LEU A 263 -17.04 -7.56 -4.76
CA LEU A 263 -17.01 -9.00 -4.53
C LEU A 263 -16.18 -9.40 -3.28
N PRO A 264 -15.03 -8.77 -2.95
CA PRO A 264 -14.36 -9.02 -1.68
C PRO A 264 -15.16 -8.55 -0.45
N LEU A 265 -16.11 -7.62 -0.60
CA LEU A 265 -16.97 -7.11 0.47
C LEU A 265 -18.26 -7.95 0.66
N ALA A 266 -18.63 -8.75 -0.34
CA ALA A 266 -19.82 -9.59 -0.33
C ALA A 266 -19.60 -10.90 0.44
N GLY A 267 -20.63 -11.35 1.16
CA GLY A 267 -20.68 -12.65 1.84
C GLY A 267 -21.59 -13.65 1.11
N PRO A 268 -22.03 -14.71 1.80
CA PRO A 268 -22.87 -15.76 1.24
C PRO A 268 -24.37 -15.45 1.34
N GLU A 269 -24.74 -14.17 1.53
CA GLU A 269 -26.13 -13.79 1.72
C GLU A 269 -26.99 -14.03 0.47
N GLU A 270 -28.21 -14.51 0.68
CA GLU A 270 -29.22 -14.68 -0.38
C GLU A 270 -30.07 -13.40 -0.49
N PHE A 271 -30.27 -12.92 -1.71
CA PHE A 271 -31.12 -11.77 -2.01
C PHE A 271 -32.40 -12.23 -2.72
N PRO A 272 -33.54 -11.55 -2.50
CA PRO A 272 -34.73 -11.71 -3.33
C PRO A 272 -34.43 -11.55 -4.83
N GLU A 273 -35.20 -12.21 -5.70
CA GLU A 273 -34.96 -12.20 -7.16
C GLU A 273 -34.87 -10.78 -7.74
N ASP A 274 -35.72 -9.85 -7.29
CA ASP A 274 -35.74 -8.46 -7.76
C ASP A 274 -34.53 -7.63 -7.29
N GLU A 275 -33.97 -7.96 -6.12
CA GLU A 275 -32.70 -7.40 -5.64
C GLU A 275 -31.52 -8.02 -6.39
N MET A 276 -31.58 -9.32 -6.68
CA MET A 276 -30.54 -10.08 -7.39
C MET A 276 -30.33 -9.58 -8.83
N GLU A 277 -31.41 -9.27 -9.55
CA GLU A 277 -31.36 -8.73 -10.92
C GLU A 277 -30.60 -7.40 -11.04
N ARG A 278 -30.48 -6.65 -9.93
CA ARG A 278 -29.74 -5.36 -9.89
C ARG A 278 -28.25 -5.52 -9.66
N LEU A 279 -27.82 -6.65 -9.11
CA LEU A 279 -26.41 -6.90 -8.82
C LEU A 279 -25.66 -7.21 -10.12
N PRO A 280 -24.37 -6.83 -10.22
CA PRO A 280 -23.52 -7.31 -11.30
C PRO A 280 -23.46 -8.84 -11.31
N VAL A 281 -23.30 -9.44 -12.49
CA VAL A 281 -23.34 -10.90 -12.69
C VAL A 281 -22.41 -11.66 -11.74
N ASP A 282 -21.20 -11.15 -11.50
CA ASP A 282 -20.21 -11.79 -10.61
C ASP A 282 -20.60 -11.78 -9.13
N LEU A 283 -21.58 -10.98 -8.73
CA LEU A 283 -22.12 -10.90 -7.37
C LEU A 283 -23.44 -11.66 -7.21
N GLN A 284 -23.98 -12.21 -8.29
CA GLN A 284 -25.23 -12.97 -8.22
C GLN A 284 -24.97 -14.41 -7.79
N TYR A 285 -25.85 -14.96 -6.95
CA TYR A 285 -25.86 -16.35 -6.52
C TYR A 285 -24.49 -16.85 -6.01
N LEU A 286 -23.89 -16.09 -5.10
CA LEU A 286 -22.62 -16.44 -4.48
C LEU A 286 -22.74 -17.76 -3.71
N PRO A 287 -21.70 -18.60 -3.69
CA PRO A 287 -21.75 -19.90 -3.04
C PRO A 287 -21.78 -19.74 -1.50
N PRO A 288 -22.30 -20.73 -0.77
CA PRO A 288 -22.45 -20.65 0.70
C PRO A 288 -21.12 -20.57 1.46
N ASP A 289 -20.01 -20.97 0.84
CA ASP A 289 -18.66 -20.86 1.39
C ASP A 289 -17.98 -19.52 1.04
N LYS A 290 -18.67 -18.59 0.36
CA LYS A 290 -18.15 -17.25 0.04
C LYS A 290 -17.83 -16.49 1.32
N GLN A 291 -16.54 -16.20 1.51
CA GLN A 291 -16.05 -15.35 2.59
C GLN A 291 -15.76 -13.93 2.09
N ARG A 292 -15.99 -12.96 2.97
CA ARG A 292 -15.52 -11.58 2.81
C ARG A 292 -13.99 -11.53 2.95
N GLU A 293 -13.38 -10.46 2.46
CA GLU A 293 -11.97 -10.16 2.73
C GLU A 293 -11.73 -10.13 4.24
N GLU A 294 -10.73 -10.86 4.71
CA GLU A 294 -10.44 -11.04 6.14
C GLU A 294 -9.75 -9.80 6.73
N GLU A 295 -8.95 -9.12 5.92
CA GLU A 295 -8.10 -8.02 6.35
C GLU A 295 -8.87 -6.69 6.42
N PRO A 296 -9.04 -6.09 7.61
CA PRO A 296 -9.89 -4.91 7.80
C PRO A 296 -9.42 -3.69 7.01
N ASP A 297 -8.11 -3.49 6.91
CA ASP A 297 -7.56 -2.35 6.17
C ASP A 297 -7.78 -2.51 4.65
N ILE A 298 -7.82 -3.74 4.13
CA ILE A 298 -8.18 -3.99 2.73
C ILE A 298 -9.66 -3.69 2.51
N ARG A 299 -10.56 -4.16 3.40
CA ARG A 299 -11.99 -3.80 3.35
C ARG A 299 -12.20 -2.29 3.35
N LYS A 300 -11.50 -1.57 4.24
CA LYS A 300 -11.53 -0.10 4.28
C LYS A 300 -11.07 0.53 2.97
N MET A 301 -9.95 0.08 2.40
CA MET A 301 -9.48 0.62 1.12
C MET A 301 -10.43 0.36 -0.05
N LEU A 302 -11.15 -0.77 -0.05
CA LEU A 302 -12.19 -1.06 -1.04
C LEU A 302 -13.36 -0.09 -0.92
N LEU A 303 -13.85 0.15 0.30
CA LEU A 303 -14.91 1.13 0.58
C LEU A 303 -14.47 2.54 0.17
N GLU A 304 -13.24 2.94 0.49
CA GLU A 304 -12.69 4.23 0.09
C GLU A 304 -12.53 4.36 -1.43
N ALA A 305 -12.18 3.28 -2.14
CA ALA A 305 -12.12 3.28 -3.60
C ALA A 305 -13.51 3.49 -4.22
N ILE A 306 -14.54 2.83 -3.70
CA ILE A 306 -15.93 3.02 -4.14
C ILE A 306 -16.41 4.43 -3.80
N MET A 307 -16.11 4.94 -2.60
CA MET A 307 -16.41 6.31 -2.20
C MET A 307 -15.80 7.33 -3.18
N LEU A 308 -14.54 7.16 -3.57
CA LEU A 308 -13.91 8.03 -4.57
C LEU A 308 -14.65 7.98 -5.93
N LEU A 309 -15.08 6.79 -6.38
CA LEU A 309 -15.88 6.65 -7.60
C LEU A 309 -17.25 7.36 -7.51
N THR A 310 -17.77 7.60 -6.30
CA THR A 310 -19.01 8.38 -6.07
C THR A 310 -18.79 9.90 -5.99
N ALA A 311 -17.57 10.39 -6.24
CA ALA A 311 -17.31 11.83 -6.25
C ALA A 311 -18.06 12.57 -7.37
N THR A 312 -18.22 11.92 -8.53
CA THR A 312 -18.93 12.48 -9.68
C THR A 312 -20.41 12.06 -9.67
N LYS A 313 -21.30 12.90 -10.21
CA LYS A 313 -22.72 12.59 -10.37
C LYS A 313 -22.95 11.31 -11.17
N ALA A 314 -22.25 11.15 -12.30
CA ALA A 314 -22.32 9.94 -13.13
C ALA A 314 -21.86 8.70 -12.35
N GLY A 315 -20.78 8.85 -11.56
CA GLY A 315 -20.30 7.81 -10.66
C GLY A 315 -21.32 7.41 -9.59
N ARG A 316 -21.93 8.37 -8.89
CA ARG A 316 -23.01 8.12 -7.92
C ARG A 316 -24.17 7.35 -8.54
N HIS A 317 -24.64 7.79 -9.70
CA HIS A 317 -25.72 7.11 -10.42
C HIS A 317 -25.36 5.66 -10.72
N THR A 318 -24.21 5.43 -11.36
CA THR A 318 -23.79 4.08 -11.76
C THR A 318 -23.61 3.15 -10.56
N VAL A 319 -22.99 3.64 -9.47
CA VAL A 319 -22.76 2.84 -8.25
C VAL A 319 -24.10 2.51 -7.55
N ARG A 320 -25.07 3.43 -7.53
CA ARG A 320 -26.43 3.18 -7.00
C ARG A 320 -27.19 2.16 -7.86
N GLU A 321 -27.15 2.32 -9.18
CA GLU A 321 -27.88 1.48 -10.14
C GLU A 321 -27.40 0.02 -10.12
N LYS A 322 -26.09 -0.22 -9.94
CA LYS A 322 -25.49 -1.56 -9.83
C LYS A 322 -25.68 -2.23 -8.45
N GLY A 323 -26.72 -1.87 -7.70
CA GLY A 323 -27.11 -2.57 -6.47
C GLY A 323 -26.11 -2.49 -5.30
N THR A 324 -25.14 -1.56 -5.33
CA THR A 324 -24.08 -1.46 -4.32
C THR A 324 -24.59 -1.39 -2.88
N TYR A 325 -25.70 -0.67 -2.65
CA TYR A 325 -26.33 -0.56 -1.34
C TYR A 325 -26.67 -1.92 -0.72
N LEU A 326 -27.09 -2.90 -1.53
CA LEU A 326 -27.45 -4.24 -1.06
C LEU A 326 -26.25 -4.95 -0.43
N VAL A 327 -25.10 -4.88 -1.09
CA VAL A 327 -23.84 -5.44 -0.59
C VAL A 327 -23.41 -4.74 0.71
N LEU A 328 -23.49 -3.41 0.73
CA LEU A 328 -23.07 -2.62 1.89
C LEU A 328 -24.00 -2.79 3.09
N ARG A 329 -25.31 -2.98 2.88
CA ARG A 329 -26.28 -3.27 3.94
C ARG A 329 -25.90 -4.54 4.70
N GLU A 330 -25.55 -5.61 3.99
CA GLU A 330 -25.14 -6.86 4.63
C GLU A 330 -23.72 -6.77 5.20
N LEU A 331 -22.81 -6.06 4.53
CA LEU A 331 -21.48 -5.78 5.09
C LEU A 331 -21.58 -5.02 6.42
N HIS A 332 -22.41 -3.96 6.50
CA HIS A 332 -22.59 -3.15 7.71
C HIS A 332 -23.08 -3.98 8.90
N ARG A 333 -24.00 -4.93 8.68
CA ARG A 333 -24.47 -5.86 9.73
C ARG A 333 -23.40 -6.83 10.21
N TRP A 334 -22.52 -7.26 9.30
CA TRP A 334 -21.49 -8.25 9.57
C TRP A 334 -20.20 -7.64 10.16
N GLU A 335 -19.88 -6.40 9.77
CA GLU A 335 -18.62 -5.75 10.08
C GLU A 335 -18.50 -5.44 11.57
N GLN A 336 -17.37 -5.84 12.15
CA GLN A 336 -17.02 -5.58 13.54
C GLN A 336 -15.92 -4.53 13.63
N GLU A 337 -15.20 -4.30 12.53
CA GLU A 337 -14.01 -3.49 12.57
C GLU A 337 -14.34 -2.02 12.58
N PRO A 338 -13.87 -1.33 13.62
CA PRO A 338 -14.49 -0.08 13.96
C PRO A 338 -14.37 1.01 12.88
N ASP A 339 -13.18 1.14 12.33
CA ASP A 339 -12.87 2.12 11.28
C ASP A 339 -13.46 1.73 9.91
N VAL A 340 -13.79 0.46 9.70
CA VAL A 340 -14.39 -0.06 8.46
C VAL A 340 -15.89 0.24 8.46
N LEU A 341 -16.54 0.07 9.61
CA LEU A 341 -17.96 0.38 9.79
C LEU A 341 -18.23 1.86 9.47
N ALA A 342 -17.43 2.77 10.03
CA ALA A 342 -17.53 4.20 9.74
C ALA A 342 -17.37 4.53 8.25
N ALA A 343 -16.42 3.88 7.56
CA ALA A 343 -16.25 4.04 6.11
C ALA A 343 -17.47 3.51 5.33
N CYS A 344 -18.05 2.39 5.77
CA CYS A 344 -19.24 1.80 5.19
C CYS A 344 -20.46 2.71 5.35
N GLU A 345 -20.67 3.26 6.56
CA GLU A 345 -21.76 4.19 6.86
C GLU A 345 -21.67 5.47 6.03
N LYS A 346 -20.49 6.08 5.94
CA LYS A 346 -20.26 7.25 5.09
C LYS A 346 -20.64 6.94 3.63
N LEU A 347 -20.25 5.77 3.11
CA LEU A 347 -20.60 5.37 1.75
C LEU A 347 -22.11 5.13 1.58
N ILE A 348 -22.75 4.43 2.52
CA ILE A 348 -24.20 4.23 2.52
C ILE A 348 -24.94 5.57 2.49
N GLN A 349 -24.53 6.54 3.31
CA GLN A 349 -25.12 7.88 3.34
C GLN A 349 -25.08 8.56 1.97
N VAL A 350 -23.97 8.45 1.23
CA VAL A 350 -23.86 8.97 -0.15
C VAL A 350 -24.81 8.25 -1.10
N LEU A 351 -24.98 6.93 -0.95
CA LEU A 351 -25.83 6.15 -1.84
C LEU A 351 -27.32 6.39 -1.62
N ILE A 352 -27.76 6.53 -0.38
CA ILE A 352 -29.18 6.75 -0.04
C ILE A 352 -29.58 8.23 -0.05
N GLY A 353 -28.62 9.14 0.05
CA GLY A 353 -28.85 10.57 0.08
C GLY A 353 -29.30 11.14 -1.27
N ASP A 354 -29.99 12.27 -1.20
CA ASP A 354 -30.41 13.01 -2.38
C ASP A 354 -29.21 13.46 -3.22
N GLU A 355 -29.43 13.59 -4.53
CA GLU A 355 -28.40 14.08 -5.43
C GLU A 355 -28.07 15.54 -5.10
N PRO A 356 -26.77 15.90 -4.92
CA PRO A 356 -26.38 17.27 -4.65
C PRO A 356 -26.89 18.27 -5.69
N GLY A 357 -27.13 19.51 -5.25
CA GLY A 357 -27.64 20.58 -6.09
C GLY A 357 -26.67 20.99 -7.22
N PRO A 358 -27.12 21.86 -8.15
CA PRO A 358 -26.29 22.34 -9.25
C PRO A 358 -24.96 22.95 -8.77
N GLY A 359 -23.86 22.62 -9.44
CA GLY A 359 -22.51 23.04 -9.05
C GLY A 359 -21.80 22.09 -8.06
N MET A 360 -22.46 20.99 -7.67
CA MET A 360 -21.89 19.91 -6.83
C MET A 360 -21.80 18.58 -7.61
N GLU A 361 -21.70 18.64 -8.94
CA GLU A 361 -21.64 17.46 -9.79
C GLU A 361 -20.35 16.67 -9.55
N ASN A 362 -19.24 17.34 -9.24
CA ASN A 362 -17.97 16.72 -8.88
C ASN A 362 -17.48 17.21 -7.52
N LEU A 363 -17.67 16.38 -6.49
CA LEU A 363 -17.35 16.71 -5.11
C LEU A 363 -15.83 16.91 -4.87
N LEU A 364 -14.97 16.45 -5.78
CA LEU A 364 -13.52 16.64 -5.68
C LEU A 364 -13.05 18.02 -6.19
N GLU A 365 -13.89 18.76 -6.93
CA GLU A 365 -13.56 20.08 -7.47
C GLU A 365 -14.22 21.23 -6.69
N VAL A 366 -15.14 20.92 -5.78
CA VAL A 366 -15.86 21.91 -4.98
C VAL A 366 -14.93 22.55 -3.95
N SER A 367 -14.89 23.89 -3.92
CA SER A 367 -14.23 24.63 -2.86
C SER A 367 -15.06 24.60 -1.58
N ILE A 368 -14.52 24.02 -0.51
CA ILE A 368 -15.16 23.98 0.80
C ILE A 368 -14.82 25.29 1.54
N PRO A 369 -15.82 26.09 1.98
CA PRO A 369 -15.56 27.26 2.82
C PRO A 369 -14.85 26.88 4.13
N GLU A 370 -13.97 27.75 4.62
CA GLU A 370 -13.12 27.46 5.78
C GLU A 370 -13.94 27.14 7.04
N GLU A 371 -15.09 27.80 7.23
CA GLU A 371 -15.98 27.54 8.36
C GLU A 371 -16.58 26.13 8.32
N VAL A 372 -16.96 25.67 7.12
CA VAL A 372 -17.52 24.33 6.90
C VAL A 372 -16.43 23.28 7.11
N GLU A 373 -15.22 23.53 6.60
CA GLU A 373 -14.07 22.65 6.83
C GLU A 373 -13.76 22.51 8.33
N GLN A 374 -13.72 23.62 9.07
CA GLN A 374 -13.51 23.60 10.52
C GLN A 374 -14.63 22.88 11.28
N GLN A 375 -15.88 22.98 10.80
CA GLN A 375 -17.00 22.25 11.39
C GLN A 375 -16.90 20.75 11.12
N LEU A 376 -16.60 20.34 9.89
CA LEU A 376 -16.40 18.93 9.52
C LEU A 376 -15.26 18.31 10.33
N GLN A 377 -14.11 18.99 10.42
CA GLN A 377 -12.97 18.54 11.23
C GLN A 377 -13.30 18.37 12.71
N ARG A 378 -14.23 19.18 13.24
CA ARG A 378 -14.69 19.05 14.63
C ARG A 378 -15.58 17.83 14.80
N LEU A 379 -16.55 17.64 13.90
CA LEU A 379 -17.43 16.48 13.91
C LEU A 379 -16.64 15.17 13.75
N ASP A 380 -15.68 15.12 12.82
CA ASP A 380 -14.81 13.96 12.64
C ASP A 380 -14.02 13.64 13.92
N ARG A 381 -13.47 14.65 14.63
CA ARG A 381 -12.80 14.43 15.92
C ARG A 381 -13.73 13.93 17.01
N GLU A 382 -14.94 14.48 17.09
CA GLU A 382 -15.94 14.05 18.07
C GLU A 382 -16.42 12.62 17.80
N GLU A 383 -16.58 12.25 16.53
CA GLU A 383 -16.86 10.87 16.10
C GLU A 383 -15.69 9.95 16.47
N GLU A 384 -14.45 10.31 16.12
CA GLU A 384 -13.26 9.54 16.49
C GLU A 384 -13.15 9.36 18.01
N GLU A 385 -13.41 10.39 18.81
CA GLU A 385 -13.37 10.29 20.27
C GLU A 385 -14.45 9.35 20.82
N ARG A 386 -15.69 9.44 20.33
CA ARG A 386 -16.77 8.51 20.71
C ARG A 386 -16.37 7.09 20.39
N TRP A 387 -15.84 6.90 19.20
CA TRP A 387 -15.41 5.62 18.69
C TRP A 387 -14.28 4.99 19.53
N GLN A 388 -13.28 5.79 19.92
CA GLN A 388 -12.22 5.33 20.82
C GLN A 388 -12.76 4.93 22.20
N ARG A 389 -13.75 5.66 22.74
CA ARG A 389 -14.39 5.32 24.02
C ARG A 389 -15.13 3.98 23.91
N GLU A 390 -15.96 3.79 22.89
CA GLU A 390 -16.67 2.53 22.66
C GLU A 390 -15.71 1.35 22.48
N ARG A 391 -14.57 1.55 21.81
CA ARG A 391 -13.51 0.53 21.69
C ARG A 391 -12.88 0.19 23.02
N GLU A 392 -12.56 1.19 23.84
CA GLU A 392 -12.00 0.95 25.18
C GLU A 392 -13.01 0.23 26.10
N GLU A 393 -14.29 0.59 26.01
CA GLU A 393 -15.37 -0.06 26.75
C GLU A 393 -15.53 -1.52 26.34
N ARG A 394 -15.67 -1.82 25.04
CA ARG A 394 -15.73 -3.21 24.54
C ARG A 394 -14.50 -4.02 24.92
N ARG A 395 -13.30 -3.43 24.92
CA ARG A 395 -12.07 -4.12 25.35
C ARG A 395 -12.12 -4.47 26.84
N LYS A 396 -12.59 -3.54 27.68
CA LYS A 396 -12.75 -3.78 29.13
C LYS A 396 -13.80 -4.85 29.40
N GLU A 397 -14.91 -4.86 28.67
CA GLU A 397 -15.94 -5.90 28.77
C GLU A 397 -15.36 -7.29 28.42
N GLN A 398 -14.63 -7.40 27.31
CA GLN A 398 -13.97 -8.66 26.92
C GLN A 398 -12.89 -9.11 27.91
N GLU A 399 -12.15 -8.18 28.51
CA GLU A 399 -11.18 -8.47 29.58
C GLU A 399 -11.89 -8.98 30.84
N GLN A 400 -13.02 -8.37 31.23
CA GLN A 400 -13.83 -8.80 32.38
C GLN A 400 -14.48 -10.16 32.16
N ASP A 401 -15.02 -10.43 30.97
CA ASP A 401 -15.62 -11.73 30.64
C ASP A 401 -14.56 -12.84 30.69
N LYS A 402 -13.35 -12.58 30.19
CA LYS A 402 -12.22 -13.52 30.31
C LYS A 402 -11.81 -13.76 31.76
N GLU A 403 -11.71 -12.72 32.57
CA GLU A 403 -11.40 -12.86 34.00
C GLU A 403 -12.47 -13.67 34.74
N GLN A 404 -13.76 -13.48 34.39
CA GLN A 404 -14.87 -14.24 34.96
C GLN A 404 -14.84 -15.72 34.52
N ASP A 405 -14.53 -16.00 33.26
CA ASP A 405 -14.39 -17.35 32.74
C ASP A 405 -13.19 -18.08 33.36
N GLU A 406 -12.04 -17.40 33.52
CA GLU A 406 -10.86 -17.94 34.21
C GLU A 406 -11.14 -18.20 35.70
N ALA A 407 -11.84 -17.29 36.38
CA ALA A 407 -12.24 -17.48 37.77
C ALA A 407 -13.21 -18.65 37.92
N GLN A 408 -14.16 -18.83 36.99
CA GLN A 408 -15.08 -19.97 36.99
C GLN A 408 -14.38 -21.31 36.68
N GLN A 409 -13.36 -21.32 35.83
CA GLN A 409 -12.54 -22.51 35.58
C GLN A 409 -11.69 -22.88 36.79
N GLN A 410 -11.08 -21.91 37.48
CA GLN A 410 -10.34 -22.15 38.72
C GLN A 410 -11.26 -22.65 39.87
N HIS A 411 -12.52 -22.19 39.91
CA HIS A 411 -13.50 -22.67 40.89
C HIS A 411 -14.08 -24.06 40.57
N ARG A 412 -13.96 -24.53 39.33
CA ARG A 412 -14.36 -25.89 38.89
C ARG A 412 -13.30 -26.96 39.17
N GLU A 413 -12.08 -26.59 39.56
CA GLU A 413 -11.12 -27.54 40.14
C GLU A 413 -11.14 -27.48 41.67
N PRO A 414 -11.87 -28.40 42.31
CA PRO A 414 -11.32 -28.97 43.53
C PRO A 414 -11.42 -30.51 43.60
N TRP A 415 -10.28 -31.10 43.99
CA TRP A 415 -9.98 -32.48 44.44
C TRP A 415 -9.47 -33.48 43.39
N ARG A 416 -8.12 -33.53 43.25
CA ARG A 416 -7.39 -34.80 43.11
C ARG A 416 -6.86 -35.24 44.47
#